data_AF-A0A2E5E1R4-F1
#
_entry.id   AF-A0A2E5E1R4-F1
#
_cell.length_a   1.000
_cell.length_b   1.000
_cell.length_c   1.000
_cell.angle_alpha   90.00
_cell.angle_beta   90.00
_cell.angle_gamma   90.00
#
_symmetry.space_group_name_H-M   'P 1'
#
loop_
_entity.id
_entity.type
_entity.pdbx_description
1 polymer ?
#
loop_
_entity_poly.entity_id
_entity_poly.type
_entity_poly.pdbx_seq_one_letter_code
_entity_poly.pdbx_strand_id
1 'polypeptide(L)'
;MAKATTEPTSVLDKVDRCGDLPHRPRVLLGKMGLDGHDRGVKLIARAMRDSGIHVIYSGLWQTPRSLAIAARDEDVDCIAASMMSNSHNVLVPRLIDECRKAGRPDMIINIGGIIPQEDVQGMLDAGVNAVFHTGTSMQQIIESVQKATTDYNDLSETTDPSAHLSRQLSKLVDGGDVSSAPRRRPARVIGLTGSPGAGKSTLVAAMANEMHRAGEKVAVVAFDPMSPITSGALLGDRLRVDFNEVDESC
;
A
#
# COMPACT_ATOMS: atom_id res chain seq x y z
N MET A 1 24.63 4.21 -27.24
CA MET A 1 24.15 5.61 -27.17
C MET A 1 22.68 5.58 -26.77
N ALA A 2 22.35 6.01 -25.56
CA ALA A 2 20.95 6.15 -25.14
C ALA A 2 20.31 7.30 -25.94
N LYS A 3 19.34 6.98 -26.80
CA LYS A 3 18.61 7.97 -27.60
C LYS A 3 17.64 8.68 -26.64
N ALA A 4 17.74 9.99 -26.51
CA ALA A 4 16.75 10.75 -25.74
C ALA A 4 15.36 10.53 -26.37
N THR A 5 14.41 9.99 -25.60
CA THR A 5 13.05 9.73 -26.08
C THR A 5 12.28 11.05 -26.13
N THR A 6 11.98 11.52 -27.34
CA THR A 6 11.09 12.67 -27.58
C THR A 6 9.62 12.30 -27.63
N GLU A 7 9.30 11.00 -27.63
CA GLU A 7 7.94 10.47 -27.55
C GLU A 7 7.60 10.11 -26.09
N PRO A 8 6.37 10.37 -25.63
CA PRO A 8 5.91 9.89 -24.33
C PRO A 8 6.09 8.37 -24.24
N THR A 9 6.75 7.89 -23.18
CA THR A 9 6.96 6.44 -22.98
C THR A 9 5.66 5.68 -22.70
N SER A 10 4.58 6.38 -22.35
CA SER A 10 3.25 5.79 -22.09
C SER A 10 2.16 6.84 -22.28
N VAL A 11 1.05 6.46 -22.93
CA VAL A 11 -0.19 7.23 -22.96
C VAL A 11 -0.99 6.89 -21.70
N LEU A 12 -1.50 7.92 -21.00
CA LEU A 12 -2.33 7.74 -19.80
C LEU A 12 -3.79 7.57 -20.19
N ASP A 13 -4.17 6.34 -20.53
CA ASP A 13 -5.55 6.00 -20.86
C ASP A 13 -6.30 5.45 -19.64
N LYS A 14 -7.53 5.94 -19.46
CA LYS A 14 -8.48 5.42 -18.48
C LYS A 14 -9.15 4.16 -19.01
N VAL A 15 -8.52 3.03 -18.76
CA VAL A 15 -8.99 1.70 -19.19
C VAL A 15 -8.91 0.79 -17.99
N ASP A 16 -10.00 0.10 -17.68
CA ASP A 16 -9.93 -0.96 -16.68
C ASP A 16 -9.07 -2.11 -17.21
N ARG A 17 -7.91 -2.31 -16.60
CA ARG A 17 -6.98 -3.40 -16.94
C ARG A 17 -7.05 -4.55 -15.94
N CYS A 18 -7.83 -4.40 -14.88
CA CYS A 18 -7.80 -5.29 -13.71
C CYS A 18 -9.16 -5.95 -13.44
N GLY A 19 -10.11 -5.84 -14.36
CA GLY A 19 -11.47 -6.38 -14.20
C GLY A 19 -11.54 -7.91 -14.15
N ASP A 20 -10.59 -8.60 -14.78
CA ASP A 20 -10.56 -10.07 -14.88
C ASP A 20 -9.71 -10.74 -13.78
N LEU A 21 -9.15 -9.95 -12.86
CA LEU A 21 -8.35 -10.48 -11.74
C LEU A 21 -9.25 -11.03 -10.63
N PRO A 22 -8.73 -11.92 -9.75
CA PRO A 22 -9.51 -12.48 -8.65
C PRO A 22 -10.18 -11.42 -7.77
N HIS A 23 -9.50 -10.29 -7.59
CA HIS A 23 -10.01 -9.11 -6.91
C HIS A 23 -9.35 -7.85 -7.49
N ARG A 24 -9.79 -6.67 -7.01
CA ARG A 24 -9.15 -5.41 -7.36
C ARG A 24 -7.77 -5.34 -6.69
N PRO A 25 -6.67 -5.15 -7.47
CA PRO A 25 -5.34 -5.09 -6.89
C PRO A 25 -5.21 -3.90 -5.93
N ARG A 26 -4.58 -4.12 -4.79
CA ARG A 26 -4.22 -3.10 -3.81
C ARG A 26 -2.71 -2.94 -3.79
N VAL A 27 -2.24 -1.72 -4.01
CA VAL A 27 -0.80 -1.39 -3.99
C VAL A 27 -0.51 -0.30 -2.97
N LEU A 28 0.47 -0.55 -2.11
CA LEU A 28 1.02 0.47 -1.21
C LEU A 28 2.20 1.15 -1.88
N LEU A 29 2.02 2.41 -2.28
CA LEU A 29 3.09 3.26 -2.80
C LEU A 29 3.86 3.89 -1.64
N GLY A 30 5.04 3.33 -1.39
CA GLY A 30 5.92 3.69 -0.28
C GLY A 30 6.98 4.73 -0.66
N LYS A 31 7.21 5.71 0.23
CA LYS A 31 8.39 6.58 0.20
C LYS A 31 9.15 6.49 1.51
N MET A 32 10.23 5.71 1.50
CA MET A 32 11.00 5.40 2.71
C MET A 32 12.20 6.32 2.91
N GLY A 33 12.54 6.58 4.17
CA GLY A 33 13.71 7.37 4.55
C GLY A 33 13.57 8.85 4.19
N LEU A 34 14.67 9.55 3.92
CA LEU A 34 14.66 10.99 3.65
C LEU A 34 14.30 11.37 2.20
N ASP A 35 13.77 10.43 1.42
CA ASP A 35 13.46 10.65 0.01
C ASP A 35 12.20 11.52 -0.18
N GLY A 36 12.41 12.79 -0.53
CA GLY A 36 11.35 13.76 -0.83
C GLY A 36 10.85 13.77 -2.28
N HIS A 37 11.34 12.90 -3.17
CA HIS A 37 11.03 12.97 -4.61
C HIS A 37 9.63 12.44 -4.93
N ASP A 38 8.59 13.28 -4.90
CA ASP A 38 7.21 12.79 -5.03
C ASP A 38 6.64 12.76 -6.46
N ARG A 39 7.26 13.45 -7.42
CA ARG A 39 6.64 13.69 -8.73
C ARG A 39 6.37 12.39 -9.50
N GLY A 40 7.36 11.50 -9.52
CA GLY A 40 7.25 10.21 -10.21
C GLY A 40 6.20 9.29 -9.57
N VAL A 41 6.22 9.17 -8.24
CA VAL A 41 5.27 8.29 -7.53
C VAL A 41 3.82 8.80 -7.66
N LYS A 42 3.59 10.12 -7.67
CA LYS A 42 2.26 10.71 -7.93
C LYS A 42 1.74 10.43 -9.34
N LEU A 43 2.62 10.44 -10.34
CA LEU A 43 2.28 10.06 -11.71
C LEU A 43 1.93 8.57 -11.79
N ILE A 44 2.75 7.71 -11.19
CA ILE A 44 2.52 6.26 -11.13
C ILE A 44 1.20 5.96 -10.41
N ALA A 45 0.91 6.63 -9.29
CA ALA A 45 -0.34 6.48 -8.54
C ALA A 45 -1.56 6.76 -9.43
N ARG A 46 -1.51 7.83 -10.22
CA ARG A 46 -2.59 8.18 -11.13
C ARG A 46 -2.74 7.14 -12.25
N ALA A 47 -1.64 6.69 -12.85
CA ALA A 47 -1.66 5.69 -13.91
C ALA A 47 -2.23 4.34 -13.42
N MET A 48 -1.87 3.91 -12.21
CA MET A 48 -2.38 2.70 -11.57
C MET A 48 -3.88 2.81 -11.29
N ARG A 49 -4.34 3.92 -10.69
CA ARG A 49 -5.77 4.18 -10.47
C ARG A 49 -6.56 4.16 -11.78
N ASP A 50 -6.06 4.84 -12.79
CA ASP A 50 -6.68 4.89 -14.12
C ASP A 50 -6.59 3.53 -14.86
N SER A 51 -5.93 2.53 -14.26
CA SER A 51 -5.87 1.13 -14.73
C SER A 51 -6.74 0.15 -13.91
N GLY A 52 -7.45 0.64 -12.90
CA GLY A 52 -8.33 -0.18 -12.05
C GLY A 52 -7.70 -0.72 -10.77
N ILE A 53 -6.55 -0.18 -10.37
CA ILE A 53 -5.85 -0.54 -9.13
C ILE A 53 -6.31 0.38 -7.99
N HIS A 54 -6.43 -0.16 -6.78
CA HIS A 54 -6.61 0.57 -5.53
C HIS A 54 -5.24 0.98 -4.99
N VAL A 55 -4.94 2.28 -5.02
CA VAL A 55 -3.62 2.81 -4.68
C VAL A 55 -3.68 3.44 -3.30
N ILE A 56 -2.91 2.89 -2.36
CA ILE A 56 -2.67 3.47 -1.04
C ILE A 56 -1.37 4.25 -1.13
N TYR A 57 -1.41 5.56 -0.94
CA TYR A 57 -0.19 6.36 -0.89
C TYR A 57 0.26 6.54 0.56
N SER A 58 1.50 6.16 0.87
CA SER A 58 2.02 6.20 2.25
C SER A 58 2.38 7.60 2.73
N GLY A 59 2.52 8.57 1.82
CA GLY A 59 3.12 9.86 2.12
C GLY A 59 4.64 9.78 2.17
N LEU A 60 5.29 10.92 2.43
CA LEU A 60 6.74 11.02 2.48
C LEU A 60 7.29 10.52 3.82
N TRP A 61 8.59 10.22 3.83
CA TRP A 61 9.39 9.97 5.03
C TRP A 61 8.90 8.83 5.91
N GLN A 62 8.44 7.75 5.29
CA GLN A 62 8.00 6.57 6.02
C GLN A 62 9.18 5.73 6.50
N THR A 63 9.00 5.11 7.66
CA THR A 63 9.91 4.07 8.14
C THR A 63 9.53 2.73 7.49
N PRO A 64 10.48 1.78 7.36
CA PRO A 64 10.16 0.43 6.91
C PRO A 64 9.07 -0.24 7.75
N ARG A 65 9.07 0.00 9.07
CA ARG A 65 8.07 -0.52 10.00
C ARG A 65 6.67 0.04 9.74
N SER A 66 6.53 1.37 9.61
CA SER A 66 5.25 2.01 9.27
C SER A 66 4.70 1.48 7.95
N LEU A 67 5.57 1.30 6.96
CA LEU A 67 5.17 0.77 5.65
C LEU A 67 4.72 -0.69 5.72
N ALA A 68 5.40 -1.54 6.50
CA ALA A 68 5.02 -2.93 6.72
C ALA A 68 3.67 -3.05 7.46
N ILE A 69 3.45 -2.25 8.49
CA ILE A 69 2.17 -2.19 9.22
C ILE A 69 1.06 -1.75 8.28
N ALA A 70 1.27 -0.69 7.48
CA ALA A 70 0.29 -0.25 6.49
C ALA A 70 -0.02 -1.32 5.45
N ALA A 71 1.00 -2.05 4.97
CA ALA A 71 0.81 -3.12 4.00
C ALA A 71 -0.02 -4.28 4.58
N ARG A 72 0.19 -4.62 5.85
CA ARG A 72 -0.61 -5.60 6.60
C ARG A 72 -2.04 -5.13 6.76
N ASP A 73 -2.25 -3.94 7.31
CA ASP A 73 -3.57 -3.41 7.68
C ASP A 73 -4.49 -3.24 6.47
N GLU A 74 -3.94 -2.78 5.34
CA GLU A 74 -4.68 -2.59 4.08
C GLU A 74 -4.78 -3.89 3.25
N ASP A 75 -4.11 -4.96 3.73
CA ASP A 75 -3.92 -6.25 3.06
C ASP A 75 -3.60 -6.09 1.58
N VAL A 76 -2.49 -5.40 1.31
CA VAL A 76 -2.05 -5.11 -0.06
C VAL A 76 -1.47 -6.35 -0.74
N ASP A 77 -1.63 -6.41 -2.06
CA ASP A 77 -0.98 -7.42 -2.91
C ASP A 77 0.51 -7.14 -3.06
N CYS A 78 0.87 -5.86 -3.08
CA CYS A 78 2.24 -5.44 -3.31
C CYS A 78 2.57 -4.11 -2.65
N ILE A 79 3.78 -4.02 -2.10
CA ILE A 79 4.43 -2.76 -1.78
C ILE A 79 5.26 -2.32 -2.99
N ALA A 80 5.01 -1.13 -3.51
CA ALA A 80 5.85 -0.49 -4.50
C ALA A 80 6.58 0.71 -3.88
N ALA A 81 7.81 0.47 -3.41
CA ALA A 81 8.62 1.48 -2.75
C ALA A 81 9.47 2.26 -3.75
N SER A 82 9.35 3.59 -3.74
CA SER A 82 10.18 4.49 -4.54
C SER A 82 11.36 5.01 -3.72
N MET A 83 12.58 4.88 -4.28
CA MET A 83 13.84 5.25 -3.64
C MET A 83 14.76 6.01 -4.58
N MET A 84 15.12 7.24 -4.20
CA MET A 84 16.13 8.06 -4.89
C MET A 84 17.24 8.58 -3.96
N SER A 85 17.32 8.05 -2.73
CA SER A 85 18.22 8.51 -1.66
C SER A 85 19.46 7.64 -1.44
N ASN A 86 19.74 6.68 -2.34
CA ASN A 86 20.88 5.74 -2.23
C ASN A 86 20.93 4.97 -0.89
N SER A 87 19.77 4.69 -0.30
CA SER A 87 19.62 4.01 0.99
C SER A 87 18.97 2.63 0.86
N HIS A 88 18.82 2.12 -0.36
CA HIS A 88 18.14 0.86 -0.69
C HIS A 88 18.79 -0.34 -0.01
N ASN A 89 20.13 -0.43 -0.02
CA ASN A 89 20.88 -1.52 0.62
C ASN A 89 20.64 -1.65 2.14
N VAL A 90 20.14 -0.60 2.79
CA VAL A 90 19.79 -0.62 4.22
C VAL A 90 18.28 -0.73 4.44
N LEU A 91 17.49 0.02 3.69
CA LEU A 91 16.04 0.13 3.92
C LEU A 91 15.26 -1.07 3.36
N VAL A 92 15.70 -1.66 2.25
CA VAL A 92 15.00 -2.80 1.63
C VAL A 92 15.08 -4.05 2.52
N PRO A 93 16.26 -4.49 3.01
CA PRO A 93 16.30 -5.65 3.91
C PRO A 93 15.51 -5.43 5.20
N ARG A 94 15.52 -4.20 5.73
CA ARG A 94 14.72 -3.83 6.90
C ARG A 94 13.22 -3.91 6.60
N LEU A 95 12.76 -3.46 5.45
CA LEU A 95 11.34 -3.55 5.07
C LEU A 95 10.88 -5.01 5.01
N ILE A 96 11.69 -5.88 4.40
CA ILE A 96 11.39 -7.33 4.31
C ILE A 96 11.26 -7.94 5.71
N ASP A 97 12.20 -7.60 6.61
CA ASP A 97 12.16 -8.07 7.99
C ASP A 97 10.95 -7.53 8.77
N GLU A 98 10.60 -6.25 8.59
CA GLU A 98 9.41 -5.65 9.21
C GLU A 98 8.10 -6.25 8.66
N CYS A 99 8.02 -6.58 7.38
CA CYS A 99 6.87 -7.32 6.82
C CYS A 99 6.71 -8.69 7.48
N ARG A 100 7.82 -9.42 7.69
CA ARG A 100 7.80 -10.69 8.43
C ARG A 100 7.31 -10.50 9.87
N LYS A 101 7.81 -9.48 10.58
CA LYS A 101 7.36 -9.16 11.95
C LYS A 101 5.89 -8.76 12.01
N ALA A 102 5.39 -8.07 10.98
CA ALA A 102 3.98 -7.73 10.81
C ALA A 102 3.11 -8.93 10.37
N GLY A 103 3.65 -10.14 10.38
CA GLY A 103 2.90 -11.35 10.02
C GLY A 103 2.62 -11.51 8.53
N ARG A 104 3.33 -10.78 7.66
CA ARG A 104 3.22 -10.85 6.20
C ARG A 104 4.56 -11.20 5.55
N PRO A 105 5.12 -12.40 5.81
CA PRO A 105 6.34 -12.86 5.15
C PRO A 105 6.17 -13.08 3.64
N ASP A 106 4.93 -13.23 3.17
CA ASP A 106 4.51 -13.40 1.78
C ASP A 106 4.49 -12.09 0.97
N MET A 107 4.75 -10.95 1.60
CA MET A 107 4.57 -9.63 0.98
C MET A 107 5.46 -9.44 -0.27
N ILE A 108 4.84 -9.18 -1.41
CA ILE A 108 5.54 -8.89 -2.67
C ILE A 108 6.03 -7.43 -2.65
N ILE A 109 7.34 -7.24 -2.83
CA ILE A 109 7.97 -5.91 -2.77
C ILE A 109 8.61 -5.58 -4.11
N ASN A 110 8.13 -4.50 -4.73
CA ASN A 110 8.71 -3.88 -5.91
C ASN A 110 9.48 -2.61 -5.52
N ILE A 111 10.68 -2.43 -6.05
CA ILE A 111 11.50 -1.25 -5.81
C ILE A 111 11.59 -0.41 -7.07
N GLY A 112 11.43 0.90 -6.97
CA GLY A 112 11.58 1.81 -8.09
C GLY A 112 12.52 2.97 -7.77
N GLY A 113 13.21 3.51 -8.79
CA GLY A 113 13.99 4.74 -8.66
C GLY A 113 15.39 4.66 -9.29
N ILE A 114 16.35 5.38 -8.73
CA ILE A 114 17.74 5.40 -9.21
C ILE A 114 18.54 4.45 -8.33
N ILE A 115 18.68 3.21 -8.81
CA ILE A 115 19.45 2.15 -8.17
C ILE A 115 20.67 1.83 -9.05
N PRO A 116 21.88 1.69 -8.50
CA PRO A 116 23.05 1.18 -9.21
C PRO A 116 22.83 -0.25 -9.72
N GLN A 117 23.33 -0.57 -10.92
CA GLN A 117 23.07 -1.88 -11.55
C GLN A 117 23.70 -3.03 -10.73
N GLU A 118 24.82 -2.78 -10.08
CA GLU A 118 25.51 -3.73 -9.19
C GLU A 118 24.68 -4.11 -7.95
N ASP A 119 23.80 -3.22 -7.48
CA ASP A 119 22.98 -3.46 -6.30
C ASP A 119 21.68 -4.23 -6.62
N VAL A 120 21.26 -4.27 -7.89
CA VAL A 120 20.00 -4.89 -8.33
C VAL A 120 19.95 -6.36 -7.93
N GLN A 121 21.01 -7.11 -8.24
CA GLN A 121 21.04 -8.55 -7.94
C GLN A 121 20.97 -8.80 -6.43
N GLY A 122 21.70 -8.02 -5.63
CA GLY A 122 21.67 -8.14 -4.17
C GLY A 122 20.28 -7.89 -3.57
N MET A 123 19.50 -6.98 -4.16
CA MET A 123 18.11 -6.76 -3.74
C MET A 123 17.18 -7.92 -4.14
N LEU A 124 17.34 -8.47 -5.34
CA LEU A 124 16.57 -9.66 -5.77
C LEU A 124 16.86 -10.84 -4.86
N ASP A 125 18.14 -11.09 -4.56
CA ASP A 125 18.58 -12.16 -3.66
C ASP A 125 18.06 -11.95 -2.22
N ALA A 126 17.86 -10.70 -1.81
CA ALA A 126 17.27 -10.35 -0.51
C ALA A 126 15.75 -10.59 -0.44
N GLY A 127 15.07 -10.81 -1.58
CA GLY A 127 13.63 -11.07 -1.66
C GLY A 127 12.79 -9.98 -2.35
N VAL A 128 13.42 -9.01 -3.03
CA VAL A 128 12.68 -8.07 -3.89
C VAL A 128 12.16 -8.80 -5.13
N ASN A 129 10.90 -8.56 -5.48
CA ASN A 129 10.26 -9.17 -6.65
C ASN A 129 10.75 -8.54 -7.96
N ALA A 130 10.78 -7.21 -8.04
CA ALA A 130 11.24 -6.50 -9.23
C ALA A 130 11.84 -5.13 -8.91
N VAL A 131 12.77 -4.68 -9.75
CA VAL A 131 13.39 -3.36 -9.70
C VAL A 131 13.06 -2.58 -10.97
N PHE A 132 12.49 -1.38 -10.82
CA PHE A 132 12.05 -0.51 -11.92
C PHE A 132 12.85 0.80 -11.93
N HIS A 133 13.67 0.99 -12.95
CA HIS A 133 14.47 2.20 -13.11
C HIS A 133 13.67 3.35 -13.75
N THR A 134 14.24 4.54 -13.70
CA THR A 134 13.72 5.68 -14.47
C THR A 134 13.63 5.32 -15.95
N GLY A 135 12.44 5.48 -16.54
CA GLY A 135 12.20 5.16 -17.95
C GLY A 135 11.47 3.84 -18.20
N THR A 136 11.30 2.98 -17.18
CA THR A 136 10.38 1.83 -17.25
C THR A 136 8.97 2.31 -17.66
N SER A 137 8.32 1.58 -18.57
CA SER A 137 6.97 1.95 -19.03
C SER A 137 5.95 1.78 -17.89
N MET A 138 4.91 2.62 -17.89
CA MET A 138 3.86 2.50 -16.87
C MET A 138 3.15 1.13 -16.97
N GLN A 139 3.01 0.60 -18.19
CA GLN A 139 2.41 -0.71 -18.43
C GLN A 139 3.18 -1.83 -17.74
N GLN A 140 4.52 -1.83 -17.82
CA GLN A 140 5.34 -2.85 -17.14
C GLN A 140 5.16 -2.82 -15.62
N ILE A 141 5.06 -1.62 -15.03
CA ILE A 141 4.84 -1.47 -13.59
C ILE A 141 3.44 -1.98 -13.21
N ILE A 142 2.41 -1.64 -14.01
CA ILE A 142 1.02 -2.10 -13.81
C ILE A 142 0.96 -3.63 -13.91
N GLU A 143 1.54 -4.23 -14.94
CA GLU A 143 1.58 -5.68 -15.15
C GLU A 143 2.25 -6.41 -13.98
N SER A 144 3.28 -5.81 -13.38
CA SER A 144 3.91 -6.39 -12.19
C SER A 144 2.99 -6.41 -10.99
N VAL A 145 2.13 -5.40 -10.80
CA VAL A 145 1.13 -5.39 -9.74
C VAL A 145 0.03 -6.41 -10.02
N GLN A 146 -0.42 -6.52 -11.28
CA GLN A 146 -1.43 -7.51 -11.67
C GLN A 146 -0.95 -8.95 -11.42
N LYS A 147 0.31 -9.25 -11.72
CA LYS A 147 0.91 -10.57 -11.46
C LYS A 147 1.07 -10.88 -9.97
N ALA A 148 1.15 -9.84 -9.13
CA ALA A 148 1.20 -9.99 -7.68
C ALA A 148 -0.19 -10.30 -7.08
N THR A 149 -1.26 -9.98 -7.79
CA THR A 149 -2.65 -10.21 -7.35
C THR A 149 -3.01 -11.68 -7.48
N THR A 150 -3.32 -12.30 -6.36
CA THR A 150 -3.72 -13.72 -6.27
C THR A 150 -4.96 -13.84 -5.39
N ASP A 151 -5.64 -14.98 -5.41
CA ASP A 151 -6.77 -15.20 -4.51
C ASP A 151 -6.40 -14.95 -3.04
N TYR A 152 -7.34 -14.39 -2.27
CA TYR A 152 -7.18 -14.21 -0.84
C TYR A 152 -7.10 -15.56 -0.12
N ASN A 153 -5.91 -16.13 -0.05
CA ASN A 153 -5.63 -17.35 0.70
C ASN A 153 -5.60 -17.09 2.22
N ASP A 154 -5.84 -18.13 3.02
CA ASP A 154 -5.62 -18.02 4.47
C ASP A 154 -4.13 -17.90 4.78
N LEU A 155 -3.80 -17.05 5.74
CA LEU A 155 -2.43 -16.79 6.16
C LEU A 155 -1.97 -17.84 7.18
N SER A 156 -1.78 -19.08 6.74
CA SER A 156 -1.45 -20.22 7.61
C SER A 156 -0.07 -20.12 8.29
N GLU A 157 0.85 -19.35 7.72
CA GLU A 157 2.23 -19.22 8.20
C GLU A 157 2.41 -18.18 9.32
N THR A 158 1.38 -17.38 9.63
CA THR A 158 1.42 -16.34 10.66
C THR A 158 0.38 -16.56 11.74
N THR A 159 0.70 -16.14 12.97
CA THR A 159 -0.23 -16.10 14.10
C THR A 159 -0.64 -14.67 14.46
N ASP A 160 -0.22 -13.67 13.68
CA ASP A 160 -0.50 -12.26 13.94
C ASP A 160 -2.01 -11.96 13.78
N PRO A 161 -2.72 -11.56 14.86
CA PRO A 161 -4.17 -11.35 14.80
C PRO A 161 -4.59 -10.22 13.86
N SER A 162 -3.77 -9.18 13.72
CA SER A 162 -4.07 -8.02 12.86
C SER A 162 -3.94 -8.40 11.38
N ALA A 163 -2.96 -9.22 11.00
CA ALA A 163 -2.82 -9.77 9.66
C ALA A 163 -4.01 -10.65 9.28
N HIS A 164 -4.45 -11.53 10.19
CA HIS A 164 -5.65 -12.36 9.99
C HIS A 164 -6.91 -11.53 9.85
N LEU A 165 -7.09 -10.51 10.70
CA LEU A 165 -8.23 -9.60 10.62
C LEU A 165 -8.27 -8.86 9.28
N SER A 166 -7.13 -8.35 8.81
CA SER A 166 -7.04 -7.61 7.54
C SER A 166 -7.38 -8.51 6.36
N ARG A 167 -6.85 -9.75 6.32
CA ARG A 167 -7.20 -10.76 5.31
C ARG A 167 -8.68 -11.14 5.34
N GLN A 168 -9.26 -11.28 6.53
CA GLN A 168 -10.69 -11.56 6.68
C GLN A 168 -11.55 -10.39 6.19
N LEU A 169 -11.15 -9.15 6.44
CA LEU A 169 -11.84 -7.97 5.90
C LEU A 169 -11.79 -7.95 4.38
N SER A 170 -10.64 -8.24 3.76
CA SER A 170 -10.53 -8.37 2.31
C SER A 170 -11.47 -9.45 1.74
N LYS A 171 -11.46 -10.65 2.34
CA LYS A 171 -12.40 -11.73 1.96
C LYS A 171 -13.86 -11.28 2.08
N LEU A 172 -14.22 -10.61 3.17
CA LEU A 172 -15.59 -10.15 3.40
C LEU A 172 -16.05 -9.13 2.35
N VAL A 173 -15.19 -8.18 1.99
CA VAL A 173 -15.49 -7.15 0.98
C VAL A 173 -15.77 -7.78 -0.38
N ASP A 174 -15.08 -8.86 -0.71
CA ASP A 174 -15.25 -9.58 -1.99
C ASP A 174 -16.30 -10.71 -1.91
N GLY A 175 -17.07 -10.79 -0.82
CA GLY A 175 -18.15 -11.76 -0.66
C GLY A 175 -17.70 -13.18 -0.29
N GLY A 176 -16.45 -13.35 0.12
CA GLY A 176 -15.91 -14.61 0.64
C GLY A 176 -16.45 -14.98 2.03
N ASP A 177 -16.26 -16.25 2.43
CA ASP A 177 -16.68 -16.73 3.74
C ASP A 177 -15.73 -16.26 4.87
N VAL A 178 -16.32 -15.66 5.90
CA VAL A 178 -15.65 -15.22 7.13
C VAL A 178 -16.36 -15.74 8.38
N SER A 179 -17.03 -16.89 8.26
CA SER A 179 -17.71 -17.58 9.36
C SER A 179 -16.80 -17.88 10.55
N SER A 180 -15.52 -18.15 10.31
CA SER A 180 -14.50 -18.45 11.30
C SER A 180 -13.88 -17.21 11.99
N ALA A 181 -14.19 -16.00 11.51
CA ALA A 181 -13.60 -14.77 12.04
C ALA A 181 -14.11 -14.46 13.47
N PRO A 182 -13.23 -14.02 14.39
CA PRO A 182 -13.63 -13.65 15.73
C PRO A 182 -14.58 -12.44 15.70
N ARG A 183 -15.83 -12.64 16.14
CA ARG A 183 -16.84 -11.58 16.16
C ARG A 183 -16.89 -10.90 17.52
N ARG A 184 -16.15 -9.80 17.67
CA ARG A 184 -16.28 -8.91 18.81
C ARG A 184 -17.08 -7.68 18.44
N ARG A 185 -18.20 -7.44 19.12
CA ARG A 185 -18.98 -6.22 18.91
C ARG A 185 -18.24 -5.03 19.53
N PRO A 186 -18.03 -3.93 18.79
CA PRO A 186 -17.43 -2.73 19.37
C PRO A 186 -18.38 -2.12 20.41
N ALA A 187 -17.81 -1.51 21.45
CA ALA A 187 -18.59 -0.86 22.50
C ALA A 187 -19.35 0.36 21.97
N ARG A 188 -18.75 1.07 21.00
CA ARG A 188 -19.32 2.26 20.34
C ARG A 188 -18.93 2.25 18.86
N VAL A 189 -19.82 2.74 18.01
CA VAL A 189 -19.57 2.97 16.57
C VAL A 189 -19.89 4.43 16.30
N ILE A 190 -18.93 5.15 15.71
CA ILE A 190 -19.07 6.57 15.38
C ILE A 190 -19.01 6.69 13.86
N GLY A 191 -20.09 7.18 13.25
CA GLY A 191 -20.11 7.47 11.81
C GLY A 191 -19.75 8.94 11.56
N LEU A 192 -18.72 9.18 10.75
CA LEU A 192 -18.30 10.53 10.34
C LEU A 192 -18.50 10.71 8.84
N THR A 193 -19.38 11.64 8.47
CA THR A 193 -19.73 11.94 7.08
C THR A 193 -19.72 13.45 6.83
N GLY A 194 -19.67 13.85 5.57
CA GLY A 194 -19.56 15.26 5.17
C GLY A 194 -18.93 15.43 3.79
N SER A 195 -18.95 16.66 3.27
CA SER A 195 -18.44 16.99 1.95
C SER A 195 -16.96 16.61 1.78
N PRO A 196 -16.52 16.32 0.54
CA PRO A 196 -15.09 16.15 0.24
C PRO A 196 -14.29 17.36 0.71
N GLY A 197 -13.13 17.12 1.35
CA GLY A 197 -12.25 18.19 1.82
C GLY A 197 -12.67 18.90 3.11
N ALA A 198 -13.80 18.55 3.74
CA ALA A 198 -14.25 19.16 5.00
C ALA A 198 -13.36 18.88 6.24
N GLY A 199 -12.26 18.13 6.08
CA GLY A 199 -11.36 17.77 7.17
C GLY A 199 -11.78 16.52 7.97
N LYS A 200 -12.64 15.66 7.39
CA LYS A 200 -13.11 14.41 8.04
C LYS A 200 -11.96 13.55 8.54
N SER A 201 -11.00 13.21 7.67
CA SER A 201 -9.87 12.34 7.99
C SER A 201 -8.95 12.98 9.03
N THR A 202 -8.82 14.31 9.04
CA THR A 202 -8.08 15.05 10.08
C THR A 202 -8.78 14.97 11.45
N LEU A 203 -10.12 15.10 11.48
CA LEU A 203 -10.88 14.93 12.71
C LEU A 203 -10.83 13.48 13.22
N VAL A 204 -10.95 12.50 12.33
CA VAL A 204 -10.79 11.07 12.66
C VAL A 204 -9.43 10.81 13.30
N ALA A 205 -8.34 11.33 12.71
CA ALA A 205 -7.00 11.19 13.24
C ALA A 205 -6.88 11.80 14.65
N ALA A 206 -7.37 13.02 14.84
CA ALA A 206 -7.35 13.67 16.15
C ALA A 206 -8.16 12.90 17.21
N MET A 207 -9.34 12.41 16.85
CA MET A 207 -10.16 11.58 17.75
C MET A 207 -9.47 10.26 18.09
N ALA A 208 -8.91 9.55 17.11
CA ALA A 208 -8.20 8.30 17.33
C ALA A 208 -7.01 8.50 18.27
N ASN A 209 -6.25 9.59 18.11
CA ASN A 209 -5.11 9.91 18.97
C ASN A 209 -5.53 10.19 20.42
N GLU A 210 -6.60 10.95 20.63
CA GLU A 210 -7.09 11.24 21.99
C GLU A 210 -7.65 9.98 22.66
N MET A 211 -8.36 9.12 21.92
CA MET A 211 -8.85 7.84 22.44
C MET A 211 -7.69 6.89 22.76
N HIS A 212 -6.66 6.84 21.92
CA HIS A 212 -5.45 6.07 22.18
C HIS A 212 -4.72 6.57 23.44
N ARG A 213 -4.57 7.89 23.61
CA ARG A 213 -4.01 8.51 24.83
C ARG A 213 -4.80 8.15 26.10
N ALA A 214 -6.11 7.97 25.97
CA ALA A 214 -6.97 7.50 27.05
C ALA A 214 -6.89 5.98 27.30
N GLY A 215 -6.06 5.25 26.54
CA GLY A 215 -5.92 3.79 26.64
C GLY A 215 -7.05 3.00 25.97
N GLU A 216 -7.86 3.63 25.12
CA GLU A 216 -8.91 2.94 24.38
C GLU A 216 -8.35 2.25 23.12
N LYS A 217 -8.92 1.08 22.79
CA LYS A 217 -8.65 0.38 21.53
C LYS A 217 -9.59 0.90 20.45
N VAL A 218 -9.02 1.44 19.38
CA VAL A 218 -9.76 2.07 18.28
C VAL A 218 -9.47 1.34 16.98
N ALA A 219 -10.50 1.14 16.18
CA ALA A 219 -10.37 0.72 14.78
C ALA A 219 -10.98 1.80 13.90
N VAL A 220 -10.30 2.13 12.80
CA VAL A 220 -10.75 3.13 11.83
C VAL A 220 -11.03 2.42 10.51
N VAL A 221 -12.23 2.62 9.97
CA VAL A 221 -12.62 2.13 8.64
C VAL A 221 -12.91 3.34 7.78
N ALA A 222 -12.06 3.57 6.78
CA ALA A 222 -12.17 4.68 5.84
C ALA A 222 -12.77 4.22 4.51
N PHE A 223 -13.54 5.09 3.86
CA PHE A 223 -14.19 4.81 2.58
C PHE A 223 -13.93 5.97 1.62
N ASP A 224 -13.19 5.68 0.55
CA ASP A 224 -12.86 6.61 -0.51
C ASP A 224 -13.62 6.27 -1.82
N PRO A 225 -13.96 7.27 -2.66
CA PRO A 225 -14.70 7.04 -3.90
C PRO A 225 -13.85 6.35 -4.96
N MET A 226 -14.45 5.36 -5.63
CA MET A 226 -13.86 4.67 -6.78
C MET A 226 -14.13 5.42 -8.09
N SER A 227 -13.25 5.23 -9.07
CA SER A 227 -13.46 5.68 -10.44
C SER A 227 -14.69 4.99 -11.05
N PRO A 228 -15.69 5.70 -11.59
CA PRO A 228 -16.84 5.07 -12.23
C PRO A 228 -16.49 4.43 -13.58
N ILE A 229 -15.31 4.72 -14.14
CA ILE A 229 -14.86 4.20 -15.44
C ILE A 229 -14.00 2.95 -15.25
N THR A 230 -13.09 2.98 -14.28
CA THR A 230 -12.04 1.96 -14.13
C THR A 230 -12.16 1.16 -12.85
N SER A 231 -13.05 1.54 -11.94
CA SER A 231 -13.16 1.02 -10.56
C SER A 231 -11.90 1.18 -9.69
N GLY A 232 -10.85 1.83 -10.20
CA GLY A 232 -9.64 2.13 -9.45
C GLY A 232 -9.83 3.30 -8.47
N ALA A 233 -9.08 3.27 -7.38
CA ALA A 233 -9.21 4.22 -6.27
C ALA A 233 -7.84 4.79 -5.87
N LEU A 234 -7.84 6.02 -5.37
CA LEU A 234 -6.68 6.58 -4.67
C LEU A 234 -7.10 6.77 -3.22
N LEU A 235 -6.67 5.84 -2.37
CA LEU A 235 -7.03 5.77 -0.96
C LEU A 235 -6.12 6.72 -0.17
N GLY A 236 -6.67 7.88 0.18
CA GLY A 236 -5.91 9.04 0.66
C GLY A 236 -6.11 9.34 2.14
N ASP A 237 -7.11 8.75 2.78
CA ASP A 237 -7.43 9.01 4.18
C ASP A 237 -6.28 8.64 5.13
N ARG A 238 -5.52 7.60 4.80
CA ARG A 238 -4.35 7.15 5.58
C ARG A 238 -3.26 8.22 5.72
N LEU A 239 -3.11 9.11 4.73
CA LEU A 239 -2.10 10.19 4.74
C LEU A 239 -2.27 11.20 5.88
N ARG A 240 -3.46 11.26 6.47
CA ARG A 240 -3.80 12.26 7.51
C ARG A 240 -3.65 11.71 8.92
N VAL A 241 -3.35 10.42 9.05
CA VAL A 241 -3.11 9.75 10.33
C VAL A 241 -1.60 9.51 10.44
N ASP A 242 -0.96 10.11 11.45
CA ASP A 242 0.48 9.95 11.65
C ASP A 242 0.81 8.63 12.36
N PHE A 243 0.84 7.56 11.60
CA PHE A 243 1.17 6.22 12.12
C PHE A 243 2.63 6.07 12.55
N ASN A 244 3.50 7.08 12.37
CA ASN A 244 4.84 7.02 12.96
C ASN A 244 4.83 7.22 14.48
N GLU A 245 3.79 7.89 15.02
CA GLU A 245 3.62 8.09 16.47
C GLU A 245 2.54 7.18 17.08
N VAL A 246 1.55 6.76 16.29
CA VAL A 246 0.43 5.92 16.74
C VAL A 246 0.81 4.44 16.60
N ASP A 247 1.68 3.98 17.49
CA ASP A 247 2.20 2.61 17.50
C ASP A 247 1.23 1.64 18.21
N GLU A 248 1.28 0.35 17.84
CA GLU A 248 0.67 -0.81 18.53
C GLU A 248 1.35 -1.08 19.90
N SER A 249 1.62 -0.03 20.67
CA SER A 249 2.01 -0.13 22.07
C SER A 249 0.78 -0.47 22.92
N CYS A 250 0.56 -1.78 23.12
CA CYS A 250 -0.27 -2.50 24.13
C CYS A 250 -1.54 -3.26 23.65
#